data_AF-A0D7C8-F1
#
_entry.id   AF-A0D7C8-F1
#
_cell.length_a   1.000
_cell.length_b   1.000
_cell.length_c   1.000
_cell.angle_alpha   90.00
_cell.angle_beta   90.00
_cell.angle_gamma   90.00
#
_symmetry.space_group_name_H-M   'P 1'
#
loop_
_entity.id
_entity.type
_entity.pdbx_description
1 polymer ?
#
loop_
_entity_poly.entity_id
_entity_poly.type
_entity_poly.pdbx_seq_one_letter_code
_entity_poly.pdbx_strand_id
1 'polypeptide(L)'
;MQQAIPSLTPEIKQRLEEQGFQPFQYRPLPGYANPHTLSYWLTNAGLGVLCLIGRHYASQQQSIRILWSTAAVAIPLYAIGTNAKLDGLRQNNFYRKTLEDRLELHPLTRRAWERAIETNKGYQDQLREQIATLEAELRK
;
A
#
# COMPACT_ATOMS: atom_id res chain seq x y z
N MET A 1 19.48 -5.53 -6.33
CA MET A 1 18.00 -5.51 -6.27
C MET A 1 17.48 -6.68 -7.09
N GLN A 2 16.95 -7.74 -6.46
CA GLN A 2 16.29 -8.84 -7.19
C GLN A 2 14.93 -8.34 -7.68
N GLN A 3 14.64 -8.50 -8.97
CA GLN A 3 13.29 -8.26 -9.49
C GLN A 3 12.34 -9.27 -8.83
N ALA A 4 11.23 -8.77 -8.25
CA ALA A 4 10.26 -9.60 -7.53
C ALA A 4 9.55 -10.65 -8.40
N ILE A 5 9.71 -10.56 -9.72
CA ILE A 5 9.19 -11.50 -10.70
C ILE A 5 10.34 -11.76 -11.70
N PRO A 6 10.79 -13.00 -11.90
CA PRO A 6 11.80 -13.30 -12.89
C PRO A 6 11.28 -12.94 -14.28
N SER A 7 12.09 -12.23 -15.08
CA SER A 7 11.74 -11.89 -16.46
C SER A 7 11.59 -13.16 -17.29
N LEU A 8 10.37 -13.44 -17.75
CA LEU A 8 10.07 -14.60 -18.59
C LEU A 8 10.82 -14.50 -19.93
N THR A 9 11.53 -15.55 -20.30
CA THR A 9 12.13 -15.67 -21.64
C THR A 9 11.03 -15.81 -22.72
N PRO A 10 11.30 -15.36 -23.95
CA PRO A 10 10.31 -15.38 -25.04
C PRO A 10 9.77 -16.79 -25.34
N GLU A 11 10.58 -17.83 -25.17
CA GLU A 11 10.17 -19.24 -25.33
C GLU A 11 9.11 -19.68 -24.32
N ILE A 12 9.23 -19.25 -23.06
CA ILE A 12 8.26 -19.60 -22.01
C ILE A 12 6.95 -18.87 -22.26
N LYS A 13 7.01 -17.63 -22.75
CA LYS A 13 5.82 -16.85 -23.10
C LYS A 13 5.01 -17.51 -24.22
N GLN A 14 5.67 -18.00 -25.28
CA GLN A 14 5.00 -18.74 -26.35
C GLN A 14 4.36 -20.04 -25.86
N ARG A 15 5.05 -20.83 -25.03
CA ARG A 15 4.46 -22.06 -24.45
C ARG A 15 3.22 -21.77 -23.60
N LEU A 16 3.25 -20.69 -22.83
CA LEU A 16 2.10 -20.28 -22.00
C LEU A 16 0.93 -19.82 -22.88
N GLU A 17 1.19 -19.08 -23.95
CA GLU A 17 0.16 -18.68 -24.93
C GLU A 17 -0.45 -19.90 -25.65
N GLU A 18 0.37 -20.89 -26.04
CA GLU A 18 -0.09 -22.17 -26.62
C GLU A 18 -0.94 -22.99 -25.65
N GLN A 19 -0.66 -22.92 -24.35
CA GLN A 19 -1.46 -23.54 -23.29
C GLN A 19 -2.73 -22.76 -22.95
N GLY A 20 -3.00 -21.64 -23.65
CA GLY A 20 -4.18 -20.80 -23.45
C GLY A 20 -4.06 -19.84 -22.26
N PHE A 21 -2.89 -19.70 -21.64
CA PHE A 21 -2.66 -18.69 -20.62
C PHE A 21 -2.52 -17.31 -21.28
N GLN A 22 -3.52 -16.48 -21.06
CA GLN A 22 -3.45 -15.08 -21.47
C GLN A 22 -2.64 -14.27 -20.45
N PRO A 23 -1.84 -13.29 -20.90
CA PRO A 23 -1.17 -12.39 -19.98
C PRO A 23 -2.21 -11.69 -19.11
N PHE A 24 -1.97 -11.69 -17.80
CA PHE A 24 -2.85 -11.01 -16.85
C PHE A 24 -2.94 -9.52 -17.22
N GLN A 25 -4.10 -9.09 -17.69
CA GLN A 25 -4.37 -7.68 -17.94
C GLN A 25 -5.02 -7.07 -16.72
N TYR A 26 -4.37 -6.05 -16.15
CA TYR A 26 -4.91 -5.31 -15.02
C TYR A 26 -6.16 -4.55 -15.51
N ARG A 27 -7.35 -5.03 -15.16
CA ARG A 27 -8.59 -4.28 -15.40
C ARG A 27 -8.73 -3.23 -14.29
N PRO A 28 -8.79 -1.94 -14.62
CA PRO A 28 -9.04 -0.92 -13.60
C PRO A 28 -10.41 -1.17 -12.97
N LEU A 29 -10.52 -0.87 -11.68
CA LEU A 29 -11.81 -0.88 -10.99
C LEU A 29 -12.79 0.06 -11.72
N PRO A 30 -14.05 -0.35 -11.91
CA PRO A 30 -15.05 0.54 -12.48
C PRO A 30 -15.21 1.79 -11.59
N GLY A 31 -15.47 2.96 -12.20
CA GLY A 31 -15.44 4.25 -11.49
C GLY A 31 -16.31 4.29 -10.22
N TYR A 32 -17.53 3.76 -10.27
CA TYR A 32 -18.42 3.72 -9.09
C TYR A 32 -17.87 2.89 -7.91
N ALA A 33 -16.85 2.06 -8.13
CA ALA A 33 -16.18 1.24 -7.11
C ALA A 33 -14.77 1.75 -6.77
N ASN A 34 -14.27 2.76 -7.48
CA ASN A 34 -12.94 3.31 -7.29
C ASN A 34 -13.00 4.60 -6.45
N PRO A 35 -12.55 4.59 -5.18
CA PRO A 35 -12.64 5.74 -4.29
C PRO A 35 -11.81 6.95 -4.70
N HIS A 36 -10.90 6.78 -5.66
CA HIS A 36 -10.13 7.88 -6.25
C HIS A 36 -10.88 8.62 -7.36
N THR A 37 -12.10 8.21 -7.71
CA THR A 37 -12.89 8.83 -8.78
C THR A 37 -14.07 9.62 -8.24
N LEU A 38 -14.43 10.70 -8.93
CA LEU A 38 -15.60 11.51 -8.57
C LEU A 38 -16.89 10.70 -8.64
N SER A 39 -16.99 9.75 -9.58
CA SER A 39 -18.17 8.90 -9.75
C SER A 39 -18.44 8.04 -8.50
N TYR A 40 -17.41 7.53 -7.82
CA TYR A 40 -17.57 6.85 -6.54
C TYR A 40 -18.24 7.71 -5.47
N TRP A 41 -17.76 8.94 -5.31
CA TRP A 41 -18.30 9.86 -4.30
C TRP A 41 -19.73 10.29 -4.64
N LEU A 42 -20.01 10.55 -5.91
CA LEU A 42 -21.37 10.85 -6.38
C LEU A 42 -22.32 9.67 -6.18
N THR A 43 -21.89 8.44 -6.48
CA THR A 43 -22.71 7.24 -6.25
C THR A 43 -23.03 7.07 -4.76
N ASN A 44 -22.03 7.17 -3.87
CA ASN A 44 -22.25 7.02 -2.43
C ASN A 44 -23.09 8.18 -1.85
N ALA A 45 -22.87 9.42 -2.31
CA ALA A 45 -23.70 10.56 -1.91
C ALA A 45 -25.15 10.38 -2.37
N GLY A 46 -25.36 9.91 -3.61
CA GLY A 46 -26.69 9.61 -4.15
C GLY A 46 -27.40 8.52 -3.33
N LEU A 47 -26.70 7.44 -2.98
CA LEU A 47 -27.23 6.39 -2.11
C LEU A 47 -27.58 6.93 -0.71
N GLY A 48 -26.75 7.81 -0.15
CA GLY A 48 -27.01 8.48 1.13
C GLY A 48 -28.30 9.34 1.08
N VAL A 49 -28.47 10.14 0.03
CA VAL A 49 -29.70 10.94 -0.18
C VAL A 49 -30.92 10.04 -0.34
N LEU A 50 -30.82 8.96 -1.12
CA LEU A 50 -31.88 7.96 -1.26
C LEU A 50 -32.29 7.35 0.08
N CYS A 51 -31.32 7.08 0.96
CA CYS A 51 -31.63 6.57 2.30
C CYS A 51 -32.38 7.59 3.17
N LEU A 52 -32.06 8.88 3.05
CA LEU A 52 -32.78 9.95 3.76
C LEU A 52 -34.21 10.12 3.23
N ILE A 53 -34.41 10.04 1.91
CA ILE A 53 -35.75 10.05 1.29
C ILE A 53 -36.55 8.83 1.73
N GLY A 54 -35.94 7.64 1.69
CA GLY A 54 -36.55 6.40 2.17
C GLY A 54 -36.94 6.46 3.65
N ARG A 55 -36.08 7.06 4.49
CA ARG A 55 -36.39 7.33 5.91
C ARG A 55 -37.58 8.27 6.07
N HIS A 56 -37.66 9.33 5.28
CA HIS A 56 -38.78 10.28 5.33
C HIS A 56 -40.10 9.59 4.94
N TYR A 57 -40.09 8.79 3.87
CA TYR A 57 -41.27 8.03 3.44
C TYR A 57 -41.69 6.97 4.47
N ALA A 58 -40.72 6.22 5.03
CA ALA A 58 -40.98 5.26 6.11
C ALA A 58 -41.58 5.93 7.36
N SER A 59 -41.25 7.21 7.60
CA SER A 59 -41.85 8.00 8.67
C SER A 59 -43.34 8.22 8.45
N GLN A 60 -43.75 8.50 7.22
CA GLN A 60 -45.15 8.72 6.85
C GLN A 60 -45.96 7.41 6.89
N GLN A 61 -45.34 6.28 6.51
CA GLN A 61 -46.00 4.97 6.49
C GLN A 61 -45.90 4.17 7.80
N GLN A 62 -45.40 4.77 8.89
CA GLN A 62 -45.17 4.07 10.17
C GLN A 62 -44.33 2.79 10.06
N SER A 63 -43.44 2.72 9.06
CA SER A 63 -42.53 1.59 8.83
C SER A 63 -41.23 1.72 9.62
N ILE A 64 -40.42 0.67 9.64
CA ILE A 64 -39.16 0.60 10.39
C ILE A 64 -38.14 1.59 9.80
N ARG A 65 -37.85 2.64 10.55
CA ARG A 65 -36.90 3.71 10.16
C ARG A 65 -35.44 3.35 10.41
N ILE A 66 -35.20 2.39 11.30
CA ILE A 66 -33.86 2.03 11.76
C ILE A 66 -32.98 1.62 10.58
N LEU A 67 -33.50 0.77 9.69
CA LEU A 67 -32.78 0.28 8.52
C LEU A 67 -32.26 1.41 7.62
N TRP A 68 -33.13 2.37 7.28
CA TRP A 68 -32.78 3.55 6.49
C TRP A 68 -31.76 4.46 7.18
N SER A 69 -31.85 4.55 8.50
CA SER A 69 -30.97 5.39 9.32
C SER A 69 -29.57 4.79 9.43
N THR A 70 -29.48 3.48 9.66
CA THR A 70 -28.22 2.76 9.64
C THR A 70 -27.56 2.83 8.28
N ALA A 71 -28.31 2.68 7.19
CA ALA A 71 -27.77 2.81 5.83
C ALA A 71 -27.22 4.22 5.56
N ALA A 72 -27.98 5.26 5.93
CA ALA A 72 -27.57 6.66 5.73
C ALA A 72 -26.24 7.01 6.44
N VAL A 73 -25.94 6.36 7.57
CA VAL A 73 -24.67 6.55 8.30
C VAL A 73 -23.58 5.59 7.83
N ALA A 74 -23.93 4.33 7.55
CA ALA A 74 -22.96 3.30 7.18
C ALA A 74 -22.34 3.55 5.80
N ILE A 75 -23.11 4.02 4.82
CA ILE A 75 -22.63 4.29 3.46
C ILE A 75 -21.46 5.29 3.44
N PRO A 76 -21.57 6.51 4.02
CA PRO A 76 -20.45 7.46 4.02
C PRO A 76 -19.27 6.97 4.87
N LEU A 77 -19.52 6.31 6.01
CA LEU A 77 -18.44 5.75 6.84
C LEU A 77 -17.66 4.67 6.09
N TYR A 78 -18.37 3.79 5.38
CA TYR A 78 -17.75 2.77 4.56
C TYR A 78 -16.93 3.40 3.43
N ALA A 79 -17.46 4.44 2.77
CA ALA A 79 -16.77 5.15 1.69
C ALA A 79 -15.46 5.83 2.13
N ILE A 80 -15.44 6.40 3.33
CA ILE A 80 -14.22 6.97 3.92
C ILE A 80 -13.24 5.86 4.30
N GLY A 81 -13.73 4.79 4.93
CA GLY A 81 -12.89 3.68 5.39
C GLY A 81 -12.19 2.91 4.26
N THR A 82 -12.87 2.70 3.13
CA THR A 82 -12.28 2.08 1.94
C THR A 82 -11.18 2.94 1.34
N ASN A 83 -11.39 4.26 1.23
CA ASN A 83 -10.40 5.19 0.72
C ASN A 83 -9.15 5.22 1.62
N ALA A 84 -9.33 5.32 2.94
CA ALA A 84 -8.23 5.32 3.90
C ALA A 84 -7.40 4.02 3.85
N LYS A 85 -8.05 2.85 3.71
CA LYS A 85 -7.35 1.58 3.55
C LYS A 85 -6.55 1.53 2.23
N LEU A 86 -7.12 2.01 1.13
CA LEU A 86 -6.44 2.05 -0.16
C LEU A 86 -5.25 3.02 -0.16
N ASP A 87 -5.37 4.17 0.49
CA ASP A 87 -4.25 5.09 0.68
C ASP A 87 -3.13 4.46 1.53
N GLY A 88 -3.48 3.76 2.60
CA GLY A 88 -2.51 2.98 3.40
C GLY A 88 -1.80 1.90 2.60
N LEU A 89 -2.53 1.13 1.78
CA LEU A 89 -1.96 0.13 0.88
C LEU A 89 -1.09 0.75 -0.20
N ARG A 90 -1.47 1.92 -0.73
CA ARG A 90 -0.70 2.66 -1.73
C ARG A 90 0.60 3.20 -1.14
N GLN A 91 0.56 3.77 0.06
CA GLN A 91 1.78 4.19 0.78
C GLN A 91 2.70 3.01 1.08
N ASN A 92 2.16 1.86 1.47
CA ASN A 92 2.95 0.67 1.78
C ASN A 92 3.56 0.01 0.53
N ASN A 93 2.82 -0.07 -0.59
CA ASN A 93 3.24 -0.82 -1.78
C ASN A 93 3.91 0.02 -2.87
N PHE A 94 3.53 1.28 -3.07
CA PHE A 94 3.99 2.07 -4.23
C PHE A 94 5.05 3.13 -3.92
N TYR A 95 5.06 3.68 -2.70
CA TYR A 95 5.97 4.79 -2.35
C TYR A 95 7.26 4.36 -1.65
N ARG A 96 7.43 3.08 -1.28
CA ARG A 96 8.58 2.62 -0.47
C ARG A 96 9.41 1.58 -1.19
N LYS A 97 10.31 2.07 -2.04
CA LYS A 97 11.23 1.23 -2.81
C LYS A 97 12.54 0.96 -2.06
N THR A 98 12.94 1.83 -1.13
CA THR A 98 14.18 1.69 -0.36
C THR A 98 13.93 1.18 1.05
N LEU A 99 14.98 0.66 1.68
CA LEU A 99 14.93 0.20 3.08
C LEU A 99 14.77 1.40 4.02
N GLU A 100 15.41 2.53 3.72
CA GLU A 100 15.30 3.76 4.51
C GLU A 100 13.85 4.26 4.58
N ASP A 101 13.14 4.29 3.45
CA ASP A 101 11.73 4.73 3.40
C ASP A 101 10.81 3.84 4.25
N ARG A 102 11.15 2.55 4.39
CA ARG A 102 10.40 1.58 5.21
C ARG A 102 10.70 1.75 6.71
N LEU A 103 11.93 2.12 7.05
CA LEU A 103 12.36 2.33 8.44
C LEU A 103 11.71 3.58 9.05
N GLU A 104 11.33 4.58 8.26
CA GLU A 104 10.70 5.82 8.77
C GLU A 104 9.38 5.60 9.50
N LEU A 105 8.61 4.58 9.11
CA LEU A 105 7.34 4.24 9.79
C LEU A 105 7.53 3.53 11.12
N HIS A 106 8.66 2.90 11.32
CA HIS A 106 8.91 2.04 12.46
C HIS A 106 10.10 2.63 13.24
N PRO A 107 9.84 3.61 14.13
CA PRO A 107 10.89 4.38 14.79
C PRO A 107 11.83 3.49 15.63
N LEU A 108 11.32 2.36 16.14
CA LEU A 108 12.14 1.38 16.85
C LEU A 108 13.15 0.68 15.94
N THR A 109 12.72 0.22 14.76
CA THR A 109 13.64 -0.41 13.79
C THR A 109 14.57 0.59 13.15
N ARG A 110 14.16 1.86 12.96
CA ARG A 110 15.05 2.93 12.49
C ARG A 110 16.22 3.14 13.45
N ARG A 111 15.95 3.28 14.75
CA ARG A 111 16.99 3.42 15.77
C ARG A 111 17.90 2.20 15.85
N ALA A 112 17.35 0.99 15.68
CA ALA A 112 18.17 -0.22 15.64
C ALA A 112 19.08 -0.25 14.40
N TRP A 113 18.57 0.18 13.24
CA TRP A 113 19.33 0.27 12.00
C TRP A 113 20.44 1.34 12.07
N GLU A 114 20.14 2.52 12.60
CA GLU A 114 21.11 3.59 12.81
C GLU A 114 22.25 3.13 13.72
N ARG A 115 21.94 2.44 14.83
CA ARG A 115 22.97 1.84 15.71
C ARG A 115 23.80 0.77 15.00
N ALA A 116 23.18 -0.06 14.16
CA ALA A 116 23.89 -1.08 13.41
C ALA A 116 24.87 -0.46 12.41
N ILE A 117 24.48 0.63 11.73
CA ILE A 117 25.36 1.39 10.84
C ILE A 117 26.53 1.99 11.62
N GLU A 118 26.26 2.61 12.77
CA GLU A 118 27.28 3.24 13.61
C GLU A 118 28.31 2.21 14.10
N THR A 119 27.85 1.05 14.57
CA THR A 119 28.71 -0.04 15.01
C THR A 119 29.58 -0.58 13.88
N ASN A 120 29.01 -0.74 12.68
CA ASN A 120 29.75 -1.21 11.50
C ASN A 120 30.81 -0.20 11.05
N LYS A 121 30.49 1.11 11.06
CA LYS A 121 31.48 2.15 10.76
C LYS A 121 32.65 2.11 11.74
N GLY A 122 32.37 2.05 13.05
CA GLY A 122 33.41 1.93 14.07
C GLY A 122 34.31 0.71 13.87
N TYR A 123 33.72 -0.44 13.50
CA TYR A 123 34.48 -1.64 13.17
C TYR A 123 35.36 -1.47 11.93
N GLN A 124 34.84 -0.84 10.86
CA GLN A 124 35.61 -0.58 9.64
C GLN A 124 36.77 0.40 9.88
N ASP A 125 36.56 1.42 10.71
CA ASP A 125 37.59 2.40 11.03
C ASP A 125 38.72 1.76 11.86
N GLN A 126 38.37 0.90 12.83
CA GLN A 126 39.36 0.10 13.58
C GLN A 126 40.17 -0.83 12.67
N LEU A 127 39.52 -1.51 11.72
CA LEU A 127 40.24 -2.35 10.75
C LEU A 127 41.19 -1.54 9.87
N ARG A 128 40.79 -0.33 9.46
CA ARG A 128 41.66 0.56 8.67
C ARG A 128 42.90 1.00 9.45
N GLU A 129 42.74 1.33 10.73
CA GLU A 129 43.88 1.68 11.60
C GLU A 129 44.82 0.48 11.81
N GLN A 130 44.28 -0.72 12.01
CA GLN A 130 45.08 -1.95 12.14
C GLN A 130 45.84 -2.28 10.85
N ILE A 131 45.20 -2.13 9.69
CA ILE A 131 45.86 -2.33 8.40
C ILE A 131 46.97 -1.30 8.20
N ALA A 132 46.71 -0.02 8.48
CA ALA A 132 47.70 1.05 8.34
C ALA A 132 48.90 0.88 9.26
N THR A 133 48.69 0.40 10.50
CA THR A 133 49.76 0.11 11.45
C THR A 133 50.60 -1.10 11.01
N LEU A 134 49.96 -2.19 10.58
CA LEU A 134 50.65 -3.36 10.03
C LEU A 134 51.44 -3.03 8.75
N GLU A 135 50.91 -2.20 7.86
CA GLU A 135 51.64 -1.74 6.67
C GLU A 135 52.85 -0.87 7.03
N ALA A 136 52.76 -0.06 8.09
CA ALA A 136 53.88 0.75 8.58
C ALA A 136 54.97 -0.11 9.24
N GLU A 137 54.59 -1.20 9.90
CA GLU A 137 55.53 -2.19 10.46
C GLU A 137 56.24 -3.01 9.38
N LEU A 138 55.52 -3.42 8.32
CA LEU A 138 56.08 -4.15 7.18
C LEU A 138 57.05 -3.32 6.31
N ARG A 139 56.96 -2.00 6.36
CA ARG A 139 57.85 -1.08 5.62
C ARG A 139 59.11 -0.67 6.39
N LYS A 140 59.26 -1.08 7.64
CA LYS A 140 60.50 -0.94 8.42
C LYS A 140 61.38 -2.17 8.24
#